data_AF-X0RTL4-F1
#
_entry.id   AF-X0RTL4-F1
#
_cell.length_a   1.000
_cell.length_b   1.000
_cell.length_c   1.000
_cell.angle_alpha   90.00
_cell.angle_beta   90.00
_cell.angle_gamma   90.00
#
_symmetry.space_group_name_H-M   'P 1'
#
loop_
_entity.id
_entity.type
_entity.pdbx_description
1 polymer ?
#
loop_
_entity_poly.entity_id
_entity_poly.type
_entity_poly.pdbx_seq_one_letter_code
_entity_poly.pdbx_strand_id
1 'polypeptide(L)'
;MSAGEVIGQGVPLLTLVDTNDQWVVLNVTESYLNQFAIGQTFTGTIPALSSADKPYTKQFTVYATSTLSDFATWRPTNNDDGFDVRTFEVKARPSKPDARIRSGMSVVVRINPTPVNQNQE
;
A
#
# COMPACT_ATOMS: atom_id res chain seq x y z
N MET A 1 19.12 4.01 -27.74
CA MET A 1 19.00 5.35 -28.32
C MET A 1 20.09 5.48 -29.36
N SER A 2 19.70 5.47 -30.62
CA SER A 2 20.63 5.52 -31.75
C SER A 2 20.55 6.90 -32.39
N ALA A 3 21.67 7.40 -32.92
CA ALA A 3 21.68 8.68 -33.63
C ALA A 3 20.78 8.58 -34.87
N GLY A 4 19.72 9.39 -34.93
CA GLY A 4 18.74 9.44 -36.03
C GLY A 4 17.30 9.07 -35.67
N GLU A 5 17.01 8.74 -34.41
CA GLU A 5 15.66 8.39 -33.95
C GLU A 5 14.77 9.65 -33.78
N VAL A 6 13.65 9.71 -34.51
CA VAL A 6 12.64 10.78 -34.37
C VAL A 6 11.74 10.44 -33.18
N ILE A 7 11.88 11.20 -32.10
CA ILE A 7 11.10 11.04 -30.88
C ILE A 7 9.76 11.76 -31.02
N GLY A 8 8.66 11.02 -30.90
CA GLY A 8 7.31 11.57 -30.88
C GLY A 8 7.10 12.52 -29.69
N GLN A 9 6.37 13.61 -29.91
CA GLN A 9 6.08 14.60 -28.88
C GLN A 9 5.30 13.95 -27.72
N GLY A 10 5.82 14.06 -26.49
CA GLY A 10 5.17 13.51 -25.29
C GLY A 10 5.78 12.20 -24.76
N VAL A 11 6.82 11.65 -25.39
CA VAL A 11 7.54 10.49 -24.86
C VAL A 11 8.53 10.94 -23.77
N PRO A 12 8.46 10.37 -22.54
CA PRO A 12 9.42 10.71 -21.49
C PRO A 12 10.82 10.24 -21.90
N LEU A 13 11.77 11.18 -22.01
CA LEU A 13 13.14 10.88 -22.40
C LEU A 13 13.98 10.34 -21.23
N LEU A 14 13.61 10.72 -20.00
CA LEU A 14 14.29 10.34 -18.76
C LEU A 14 13.31 10.42 -17.59
N THR A 15 13.34 9.42 -16.71
CA THR A 15 12.63 9.44 -15.42
C THR A 15 13.66 9.43 -14.30
N LEU A 16 13.68 10.48 -13.48
CA LEU A 16 14.50 10.53 -12.26
C LEU A 16 13.66 10.00 -11.09
N VAL A 17 14.13 8.94 -10.45
CA VAL A 17 13.50 8.36 -9.27
C VAL A 17 14.45 8.51 -8.09
N ASP A 18 14.01 9.20 -7.03
CA ASP A 18 14.75 9.20 -5.77
C ASP A 18 14.53 7.85 -5.06
N THR A 19 15.62 7.13 -4.82
CA THR A 19 15.57 5.82 -4.14
C THR A 19 15.66 5.92 -2.62
N ASN A 20 15.95 7.13 -2.10
CA ASN A 20 15.96 7.41 -0.66
C ASN A 20 14.56 7.72 -0.13
N ASP A 21 13.69 8.29 -0.96
CA ASP A 21 12.29 8.49 -0.62
C ASP A 21 11.50 7.22 -0.89
N GLN A 22 11.57 6.28 0.06
CA GLN A 22 10.89 5.00 -0.03
C GLN A 22 9.52 5.09 0.65
N TRP A 23 8.47 4.65 -0.03
CA TRP A 23 7.16 4.49 0.57
C TRP A 23 6.48 3.21 0.11
N VAL A 24 5.52 2.76 0.91
CA VAL A 24 4.58 1.71 0.58
C VAL A 24 3.18 2.31 0.54
N VAL A 25 2.36 1.77 -0.34
CA VAL A 25 0.93 2.06 -0.43
C VAL A 25 0.16 0.80 -0.02
N LEU A 26 -0.75 0.93 0.94
CA LEU A 26 -1.61 -0.15 1.42
C LEU A 26 -3.07 0.23 1.19
N ASN A 27 -3.87 -0.70 0.71
CA ASN A 27 -5.33 -0.55 0.65
C ASN A 27 -5.91 -1.20 1.91
N VAL A 28 -6.47 -0.37 2.78
CA VAL A 28 -6.94 -0.77 4.12
C VAL A 28 -8.44 -0.49 4.20
N THR A 29 -9.22 -1.50 4.54
CA THR A 29 -10.66 -1.33 4.80
C THR A 29 -10.89 -0.60 6.11
N GLU A 30 -12.03 0.08 6.24
CA GLU A 30 -12.41 0.85 7.43
C GLU A 30 -12.24 0.07 8.75
N SER A 31 -12.54 -1.24 8.73
CA SER A 31 -12.42 -2.15 9.89
C SER A 31 -11.01 -2.24 10.48
N TYR A 32 -9.97 -1.96 9.69
CA TYR A 32 -8.56 -2.02 10.10
C TYR A 32 -7.87 -0.66 10.12
N LEU A 33 -8.55 0.40 9.68
CA LEU A 33 -7.96 1.72 9.51
C LEU A 33 -7.39 2.29 10.83
N ASN A 34 -7.98 1.92 11.97
CA ASN A 34 -7.51 2.33 13.29
C ASN A 34 -6.06 1.87 13.59
N GLN A 35 -5.61 0.75 13.01
CA GLN A 35 -4.24 0.23 13.15
C GLN A 35 -3.24 1.04 12.29
N PHE A 36 -3.73 1.88 11.38
CA PHE A 36 -2.94 2.62 10.40
C PHE A 36 -3.19 4.14 10.42
N ALA A 37 -3.53 4.70 11.60
CA ALA A 37 -3.63 6.15 11.75
C ALA A 37 -2.29 6.86 11.45
N ILE A 38 -2.34 8.11 11.01
CA ILE A 38 -1.14 8.92 10.74
C ILE A 38 -0.27 8.98 11.99
N GLY A 39 1.04 8.75 11.82
CA GLY A 39 2.02 8.68 12.91
C GLY A 39 2.15 7.29 13.55
N GLN A 40 1.21 6.36 13.32
CA GLN A 40 1.36 4.97 13.78
C GLN A 40 2.50 4.28 13.05
N THR A 41 3.09 3.30 13.73
CA THR A 41 4.10 2.42 13.14
C THR A 41 3.61 0.99 13.04
N PHE A 42 3.98 0.30 11.97
CA PHE A 42 3.70 -1.12 11.81
C PHE A 42 4.92 -1.85 11.23
N THR A 43 4.97 -3.16 11.44
CA THR A 43 6.04 -4.01 10.89
C THR A 43 5.57 -4.69 9.61
N GLY A 44 6.30 -4.46 8.53
CA GLY A 44 6.11 -5.14 7.25
C GLY A 44 7.26 -6.09 6.94
N THR A 45 6.96 -7.20 6.29
CA THR A 45 7.95 -8.16 5.76
C THR A 45 8.12 -7.93 4.26
N ILE A 46 9.35 -7.96 3.75
CA ILE A 46 9.67 -7.78 2.34
C ILE A 46 10.12 -9.14 1.78
N PRO A 47 9.24 -9.90 1.10
CA PRO A 47 9.56 -11.26 0.68
C PRO A 47 10.77 -11.34 -0.26
N ALA A 48 10.93 -10.35 -1.14
CA ALA A 48 12.04 -10.27 -2.09
C ALA A 48 13.43 -10.18 -1.44
N LEU A 49 13.51 -9.77 -0.17
CA LEU A 49 14.74 -9.68 0.60
C LEU A 49 14.84 -10.76 1.69
N SER A 50 13.81 -11.60 1.80
CA SER A 50 13.72 -12.66 2.80
C SER A 50 14.39 -13.94 2.29
N SER A 51 14.87 -14.77 3.21
CA SER A 51 15.26 -16.15 2.95
C SER A 51 14.33 -17.10 3.72
N ALA A 52 14.32 -18.39 3.37
CA ALA A 52 13.40 -19.38 3.97
C ALA A 52 13.34 -19.31 5.51
N ASP A 53 14.50 -19.17 6.16
CA ASP A 53 14.62 -19.14 7.62
C ASP A 53 14.82 -17.73 8.19
N LYS A 54 14.84 -16.69 7.33
CA LYS A 54 15.18 -15.32 7.74
C LYS A 54 14.25 -14.31 7.06
N PRO A 55 13.09 -13.99 7.68
CA PRO A 55 12.22 -12.96 7.16
C PRO A 55 12.91 -11.60 7.25
N TYR A 56 12.81 -10.82 6.18
CA TYR A 56 13.34 -9.47 6.12
C TYR A 56 12.25 -8.47 6.50
N THR A 57 12.32 -7.92 7.71
CA THR A 57 11.30 -7.01 8.25
C THR A 57 11.79 -5.58 8.38
N LYS A 58 10.87 -4.63 8.20
CA LYS A 58 11.09 -3.20 8.42
C LYS A 58 9.90 -2.59 9.16
N GLN A 59 10.20 -1.60 9.99
CA GLN A 59 9.20 -0.76 10.62
C GLN A 59 8.86 0.41 9.69
N PHE A 60 7.58 0.59 9.42
CA PHE A 60 7.04 1.68 8.61
C PHE A 60 6.27 2.64 9.49
N THR A 61 6.32 3.93 9.18
CA THR A 61 5.54 4.99 9.83
C THR A 61 4.54 5.55 8.82
N VAL A 62 3.26 5.55 9.18
CA VAL A 62 2.19 6.14 8.35
C VAL A 62 2.33 7.65 8.34
N TYR A 63 2.29 8.25 7.15
CA TYR A 63 2.37 9.70 6.99
C TYR A 63 1.18 10.30 6.24
N ALA A 64 0.41 9.50 5.50
CA ALA A 64 -0.79 9.96 4.82
C ALA A 64 -1.83 8.85 4.72
N THR A 65 -3.10 9.24 4.75
CA THR A 65 -4.26 8.39 4.49
C THR A 65 -5.23 9.15 3.60
N SER A 66 -5.83 8.46 2.63
CA SER A 66 -6.82 9.04 1.72
C SER A 66 -7.89 8.01 1.37
N THR A 67 -9.13 8.43 1.21
CA THR A 67 -10.21 7.57 0.70
C THR A 67 -9.90 7.16 -0.74
N LEU A 68 -9.97 5.87 -1.06
CA LEU A 68 -10.04 5.48 -2.48
C LEU A 68 -11.41 5.95 -3.00
N SER A 69 -11.40 6.81 -4.01
CA SER A 69 -12.63 7.39 -4.55
C SER A 69 -13.50 6.29 -5.19
N ASP A 70 -14.79 6.29 -4.85
CA ASP A 70 -15.86 5.33 -5.22
C ASP A 70 -16.19 5.24 -6.73
N PHE A 71 -15.21 5.41 -7.64
CA PHE A 71 -15.47 5.35 -9.08
C PHE A 71 -15.51 3.91 -9.63
N ALA A 72 -16.39 3.11 -9.04
CA ALA A 72 -17.16 2.13 -9.76
C ALA A 72 -18.47 1.99 -8.98
N THR A 73 -19.53 2.62 -9.47
CA THR A 73 -20.89 2.41 -8.97
C THR A 73 -21.23 0.94 -9.15
N TRP A 74 -20.94 0.11 -8.15
CA TRP A 74 -21.43 -1.25 -8.12
C TRP A 74 -22.87 -1.16 -7.67
N ARG A 75 -23.82 -1.37 -8.59
CA ARG A 75 -25.21 -1.63 -8.22
C ARG A 75 -25.27 -3.10 -7.80
N PRO A 76 -25.48 -3.42 -6.51
CA PRO A 76 -25.71 -4.80 -6.13
C PRO A 76 -27.10 -5.19 -6.66
N THR A 77 -27.15 -6.05 -7.68
CA THR A 77 -28.35 -6.83 -7.99
C THR A 77 -28.32 -8.07 -7.09
N ASN A 78 -28.58 -7.87 -5.81
CA ASN A 78 -29.33 -8.79 -4.95
C ASN A 78 -29.23 -8.36 -3.49
N ASN A 79 -30.37 -8.41 -2.83
CA ASN A 79 -30.54 -8.33 -1.39
C ASN A 79 -29.70 -9.40 -0.68
N ASP A 80 -28.52 -9.03 -0.21
CA ASP A 80 -27.95 -9.62 0.99
C ASP A 80 -27.15 -8.54 1.71
N ASP A 81 -27.30 -8.52 3.03
CA ASP A 81 -26.88 -7.54 4.02
C ASP A 81 -25.35 -7.28 4.02
N GLY A 82 -24.86 -6.66 2.96
CA GLY A 82 -23.45 -6.34 2.75
C GLY A 82 -23.18 -4.90 3.13
N PHE A 83 -22.64 -4.67 4.33
CA PHE A 83 -22.11 -3.37 4.72
C PHE A 83 -21.13 -2.83 3.67
N ASP A 84 -21.37 -1.61 3.19
CA ASP A 84 -20.48 -0.88 2.28
C ASP A 84 -19.20 -0.49 3.02
N VAL A 85 -18.22 -1.40 3.07
CA VAL A 85 -16.95 -1.15 3.74
C VAL A 85 -16.06 -0.30 2.85
N ARG A 86 -15.83 0.95 3.25
CA ARG A 86 -14.94 1.87 2.53
C ARG A 86 -13.48 1.39 2.62
N THR A 87 -12.75 1.57 1.53
CA THR A 87 -11.31 1.28 1.47
C THR A 87 -10.51 2.57 1.37
N PHE A 88 -9.39 2.62 2.08
CA PHE A 88 -8.51 3.77 2.20
C PHE A 88 -7.13 3.40 1.69
N GLU A 89 -6.52 4.32 0.95
CA GLU A 89 -5.12 4.28 0.61
C GLU A 89 -4.31 4.83 1.78
N VAL A 90 -3.44 4.00 2.36
CA VAL A 90 -2.52 4.35 3.45
C VAL A 90 -1.11 4.39 2.88
N LYS A 91 -0.43 5.53 3.05
CA LYS A 91 0.98 5.68 2.70
C LYS A 91 1.86 5.68 3.92
N ALA A 92 2.89 4.85 3.88
CA ALA A 92 3.86 4.74 4.96
C ALA A 92 5.28 4.70 4.41
N ARG A 93 6.24 5.21 5.19
CA ARG A 93 7.67 5.23 4.85
C ARG A 93 8.46 4.36 5.82
N PRO A 94 9.53 3.68 5.39
CA PRO A 94 10.36 2.92 6.31
C PRO A 94 11.05 3.89 7.27
N SER A 95 11.03 3.56 8.56
CA SER A 95 11.64 4.39 9.62
C SER A 95 13.16 4.48 9.46
N LYS A 96 13.75 3.51 8.75
CA LYS A 96 15.15 3.49 8.33
C LYS A 96 15.21 3.11 6.85
N PRO A 97 15.63 4.04 5.95
CA PRO A 97 15.83 3.74 4.53
C PRO A 97 16.73 2.52 4.33
N ASP A 98 16.49 1.77 3.26
CA ASP A 98 17.33 0.62 2.93
C ASP A 98 17.63 0.55 1.44
N ALA A 99 18.92 0.69 1.10
CA ALA A 99 19.38 0.67 -0.28
C ALA A 99 19.20 -0.67 -1.00
N ARG A 100 18.68 -1.73 -0.34
CA ARG A 100 18.27 -2.98 -1.01
C ARG A 100 16.81 -2.99 -1.41
N ILE A 101 15.97 -2.14 -0.82
CA ILE A 101 14.56 -2.01 -1.20
C ILE A 101 14.50 -1.27 -2.54
N ARG A 102 13.69 -1.79 -3.46
CA ARG A 102 13.48 -1.22 -4.80
C ARG A 102 11.98 -1.03 -5.02
N SER A 103 11.67 -0.07 -5.89
CA SER A 103 10.30 0.10 -6.39
C SER A 103 9.80 -1.21 -7.01
N GLY A 104 8.53 -1.53 -6.80
CA GLY A 104 7.89 -2.77 -7.25
C GLY A 104 8.01 -3.96 -6.29
N MET A 105 8.81 -3.86 -5.21
CA MET A 105 8.81 -4.89 -4.16
C MET A 105 7.49 -4.89 -3.39
N SER A 106 7.02 -6.08 -3.01
CA SER A 106 5.86 -6.25 -2.14
C SER A 106 6.23 -6.13 -0.67
N VAL A 107 5.27 -5.67 0.13
CA VAL A 107 5.35 -5.65 1.60
C VAL A 107 4.16 -6.43 2.15
N VAL A 108 4.43 -7.42 2.98
CA VAL A 108 3.41 -8.22 3.67
C VAL A 108 3.27 -7.71 5.09
N VAL A 109 2.07 -7.24 5.42
CA VAL A 109 1.71 -6.79 6.76
C VAL A 109 0.76 -7.80 7.38
N ARG A 110 1.08 -8.30 8.58
CA ARG A 110 0.17 -9.16 9.33
C ARG A 110 -0.70 -8.28 10.22
N ILE A 111 -1.99 -8.25 9.91
CA ILE A 111 -3.01 -7.56 10.72
C ILE A 111 -3.68 -8.58 11.64
N ASN A 112 -3.94 -8.16 12.87
CA ASN A 112 -4.81 -8.94 13.75
C ASN A 112 -6.25 -8.57 13.43
N PRO A 113 -7.14 -9.55 13.20
CA PRO A 113 -8.54 -9.27 12.94
C PRO A 113 -9.15 -8.58 14.17
N THR A 114 -9.74 -7.41 13.99
CA THR A 114 -10.64 -6.83 14.99
C THR A 114 -11.87 -7.73 15.05
N PRO A 115 -12.25 -8.30 16.20
CA PRO A 115 -13.46 -9.10 16.28
C PRO A 115 -14.67 -8.23 15.92
N VAL A 116 -15.27 -8.51 14.76
CA VAL A 116 -16.58 -7.97 14.39
C VAL A 116 -17.58 -8.69 15.28
N ASN A 117 -18.18 -7.99 16.25
CA ASN A 117 -19.30 -8.52 17.01
C ASN A 117 -20.48 -8.70 16.06
N GLN A 118 -20.73 -9.94 15.64
CA GLN A 118 -21.89 -10.36 14.83
C GLN A 118 -23.17 -10.43 15.67
N ASN A 119 -23.47 -9.41 16.48
CA ASN A 119 -24.66 -9.37 17.33
C ASN A 119 -25.47 -8.10 17.07
N GLN A 120 -26.18 -8.07 15.94
CA GLN A 120 -27.47 -7.39 15.66
C GLN A 120 -28.03 -8.20 14.47
N GLU A 121 -29.14 -8.93 14.46
CA GLU A 121 -30.32 -9.11 15.33
C GLU A 121 -30.86 -10.54 15.10
#